data_AF-A0AAT9WBQ5-F1
#
_entry.id   AF-A0AAT9WBQ5-F1
#
_cell.length_a   1.000
_cell.length_b   1.000
_cell.length_c   1.000
_cell.angle_alpha   90.00
_cell.angle_beta   90.00
_cell.angle_gamma   90.00
#
_symmetry.space_group_name_H-M   'P 1'
#
loop_
_entity.id
_entity.type
_entity.pdbx_description
1 polymer ?
#
loop_
_entity_poly.entity_id
_entity_poly.type
_entity_poly.pdbx_seq_one_letter_code
_entity_poly.pdbx_strand_id
1 'polypeptide(L)' 'MKAMNLTLAAALAVSLAGCLEVEQHPAYANGAYAGKVDNKSEDTTFRKDKAAQTTALAERTKTQNEYNRVKP' A
#
# COMPACT_ATOMS: atom_id res chain seq x y z
N MET A 1 37.51 3.08 -27.25
CA MET A 1 36.68 3.95 -26.39
C MET A 1 35.17 3.70 -26.57
N LYS A 2 34.61 3.73 -27.79
CA LYS A 2 33.17 3.50 -28.02
C LYS A 2 32.64 2.15 -27.48
N ALA A 3 33.38 1.06 -27.68
CA ALA A 3 32.98 -0.26 -27.19
C ALA A 3 32.96 -0.38 -25.65
N MET A 4 33.88 0.30 -24.96
CA MET A 4 33.99 0.28 -23.50
C MET A 4 32.86 1.07 -22.82
N ASN A 5 32.39 2.15 -23.46
CA ASN A 5 31.24 2.91 -22.96
C ASN A 5 29.94 2.12 -23.16
N LEU A 6 29.85 1.33 -24.23
CA LEU A 6 28.68 0.50 -24.52
C LEU A 6 28.56 -0.66 -23.53
N THR A 7 29.67 -1.32 -23.20
CA THR A 7 29.69 -2.39 -22.19
C THR A 7 29.36 -1.86 -20.79
N LEU A 8 29.84 -0.67 -20.43
CA LEU A 8 29.54 -0.05 -19.15
C LEU A 8 28.06 0.36 -19.04
N ALA A 9 27.48 0.90 -20.11
CA ALA A 9 26.06 1.24 -20.15
C ALA A 9 25.15 0.00 -20.05
N ALA A 10 25.54 -1.10 -20.72
CA ALA A 10 24.81 -2.36 -20.63
C ALA A 10 24.88 -2.97 -19.23
N ALA A 11 26.05 -2.95 -18.59
CA ALA A 11 26.22 -3.43 -17.22
C ALA A 11 25.35 -2.64 -16.22
N LEU A 12 25.29 -1.32 -16.38
CA LEU A 12 24.45 -0.45 -15.55
C LEU A 12 22.96 -0.79 -15.73
N ALA A 13 22.48 -0.92 -16.97
CA ALA A 13 21.08 -1.25 -17.25
C ALA A 13 20.66 -2.60 -16.63
N VAL A 14 21.51 -3.63 -16.72
CA VAL A 14 21.25 -4.94 -16.11
C VAL A 14 21.24 -4.86 -14.59
N SER A 15 22.14 -4.07 -13.99
CA SER A 15 22.16 -3.87 -12.53
C SER A 15 20.93 -3.14 -11.99
N LEU A 16 20.36 -2.20 -12.75
CA LEU A 16 19.13 -1.50 -12.37
C LEU A 16 17.89 -2.38 -12.55
N ALA A 17 17.86 -3.25 -13.57
CA ALA A 17 16.74 -4.14 -13.82
C ALA A 17 16.55 -5.22 -12.74
N GLY A 18 17.63 -5.67 -12.09
CA GLY A 18 17.58 -6.74 -11.08
C GLY A 18 16.98 -6.34 -9.71
N CYS A 19 16.74 -5.06 -9.45
CA CYS A 19 16.33 -4.59 -8.11
C CYS A 19 14.82 -4.41 -7.91
N LEU A 20 13.97 -4.59 -8.92
CA LEU A 20 12.56 -4.14 -8.85
C LEU A 20 11.49 -5.23 -8.99
N GLU A 21 11.84 -6.49 -9.25
CA GLU A 21 10.86 -7.54 -9.58
C GLU A 21 10.73 -8.62 -8.49
N VAL A 22 10.71 -8.22 -7.22
CA VAL A 22 10.31 -9.13 -6.14
C VAL A 22 8.79 -9.05 -5.97
N GLU A 23 8.13 -10.20 -5.85
CA GLU A 23 6.72 -10.27 -5.49
C GLU A 23 6.46 -9.48 -4.21
N GLN A 24 5.75 -8.34 -4.34
CA GLN A 24 5.51 -7.42 -3.21
C GLN A 24 4.31 -7.85 -2.36
N HIS A 25 3.64 -8.94 -2.71
CA HIS A 25 2.53 -9.50 -1.94
C HIS A 25 2.87 -10.89 -1.41
N PRO A 26 2.36 -11.27 -0.23
CA PRO A 26 2.42 -12.65 0.22
C PRO A 26 1.75 -13.57 -0.81
N ALA A 27 2.24 -14.80 -0.95
CA ALA A 27 1.60 -15.80 -1.80
C ALA A 27 0.17 -16.08 -1.31
N TYR A 28 -0.79 -16.23 -2.23
CA TYR A 28 -2.14 -16.66 -1.87
C TYR A 28 -2.19 -18.18 -1.76
N ALA A 29 -2.36 -18.69 -0.55
CA ALA A 29 -2.35 -20.12 -0.25
C ALA A 29 -3.50 -20.46 0.70
N ASN A 30 -4.13 -21.63 0.52
CA ASN A 30 -5.18 -22.12 1.41
C ASN A 30 -6.37 -21.14 1.62
N GLY A 31 -6.68 -20.34 0.60
CA GLY A 31 -7.79 -19.38 0.65
C GLY A 31 -7.47 -18.06 1.37
N ALA A 32 -6.20 -17.77 1.66
CA ALA A 32 -5.77 -16.51 2.25
C ALA A 32 -4.39 -16.09 1.73
N TYR A 33 -4.07 -14.80 1.83
CA TYR A 33 -2.68 -14.36 1.66
C TYR A 33 -1.84 -14.90 2.82
N ALA A 34 -0.67 -15.47 2.51
CA ALA A 34 0.28 -16.06 3.47
C ALA A 34 1.01 -15.00 4.34
N GLY A 35 0.29 -13.96 4.75
CA GLY A 35 0.76 -12.92 5.66
C GLY A 35 0.36 -13.18 7.11
N LYS A 36 0.79 -12.28 8.00
CA LYS A 36 0.26 -12.24 9.38
C LYS A 36 -1.20 -11.77 9.34
N VAL A 37 -1.99 -12.16 10.34
CA VAL A 37 -3.35 -11.64 10.50
C VAL A 37 -3.28 -10.14 10.76
N ASP A 38 -3.99 -9.36 9.96
CA ASP A 38 -4.05 -7.91 10.14
C ASP A 38 -4.80 -7.55 11.43
N ASN A 39 -4.22 -6.61 12.18
CA ASN A 39 -4.90 -6.01 13.31
C ASN A 39 -5.98 -5.07 12.79
N LYS A 40 -7.25 -5.44 12.99
CA LYS A 40 -8.38 -4.58 12.65
C LYS A 40 -8.36 -3.33 13.54
N SER A 41 -8.72 -2.19 12.95
CA SER A 41 -8.88 -0.94 13.71
C SER A 41 -9.95 -1.07 14.80
N GLU A 42 -10.97 -1.92 14.56
CA GLU A 42 -11.99 -2.29 15.54
C GLU A 42 -11.36 -2.86 16.83
N ASP A 43 -10.41 -3.78 16.71
CA ASP A 43 -9.79 -4.47 17.85
C ASP A 43 -8.75 -3.61 18.58
N THR A 44 -8.06 -2.73 17.85
CA THR A 44 -6.93 -1.94 18.36
C THR A 44 -7.36 -0.54 18.79
N THR A 45 -7.65 0.33 17.83
CA THR A 45 -8.00 1.74 18.05
C THR A 45 -9.32 1.90 18.80
N PHE A 46 -10.33 1.10 18.42
CA PHE A 46 -11.67 1.23 18.98
C PHE A 46 -11.95 0.23 20.11
N ARG A 47 -11.01 -0.66 20.45
CA ARG A 47 -11.14 -1.61 21.57
C ARG A 47 -12.48 -2.38 21.58
N LYS A 48 -12.95 -2.77 20.40
CA LYS A 48 -14.23 -3.44 20.12
C LYS A 48 -15.49 -2.58 20.33
N ASP A 49 -15.35 -1.27 20.49
CA ASP A 49 -16.46 -0.32 20.46
C ASP A 49 -16.87 0.00 19.02
N LYS A 50 -17.87 -0.73 18.52
CA LYS A 50 -18.44 -0.54 17.18
C LYS A 50 -19.13 0.81 17.01
N ALA A 51 -19.70 1.38 18.07
CA ALA A 51 -20.38 2.66 17.99
C ALA A 51 -19.36 3.78 17.76
N ALA A 52 -18.28 3.80 18.54
CA ALA A 52 -17.19 4.75 18.36
C ALA A 52 -16.55 4.63 16.96
N GLN A 53 -16.33 3.41 16.48
CA GLN A 53 -15.81 3.17 15.13
C GLN A 53 -16.74 3.74 14.05
N THR A 54 -18.05 3.47 14.15
CA THR A 54 -19.04 3.92 13.18
C THR A 54 -19.11 5.45 13.13
N THR A 55 -19.13 6.11 14.28
CA THR A 55 -19.12 7.58 14.37
C THR A 55 -17.85 8.15 13.74
N ALA A 56 -16.68 7.58 14.03
CA ALA A 56 -15.42 8.05 13.46
C ALA A 56 -15.39 7.93 11.92
N LEU A 57 -15.92 6.83 11.37
CA LEU A 57 -16.04 6.64 9.92
C LEU A 57 -17.02 7.63 9.27
N ALA A 58 -18.15 7.91 9.92
CA ALA A 58 -19.13 8.88 9.44
C ALA A 58 -18.53 10.30 9.39
N GLU A 59 -17.85 10.74 10.46
CA GLU A 59 -17.21 12.06 10.51
C GLU A 59 -16.05 12.17 9.51
N ARG A 60 -15.26 11.12 9.33
CA ARG A 60 -14.22 11.08 8.27
C ARG A 60 -14.84 11.27 6.89
N THR A 61 -15.93 10.56 6.59
CA THR A 61 -16.60 10.68 5.29
C THR A 61 -17.15 12.08 5.07
N LYS A 62 -17.76 12.67 6.11
CA LYS A 62 -18.29 14.04 6.07
C LYS A 62 -17.20 15.08 5.82
N THR A 63 -16.06 14.98 6.48
CA THR A 63 -14.94 15.93 6.37
C THR A 63 -14.17 15.80 5.06
N GLN A 64 -14.09 14.60 4.48
CA GLN A 64 -13.46 14.34 3.19
C GLN A 64 -14.39 14.59 1.99
N ASN A 65 -15.68 14.82 2.23
CA ASN A 65 -16.60 15.14 1.15
C ASN A 65 -16.32 16.54 0.61
N GLU A 66 -15.67 16.59 -0.56
CA GLU A 66 -15.33 17.85 -1.23
C GLU A 66 -16.57 18.68 -1.58
N TYR A 67 -17.72 18.06 -1.88
CA TYR A 67 -18.98 18.78 -2.10
C TYR A 67 -19.48 19.56 -0.87
N ASN A 68 -19.09 19.14 0.33
CA ASN A 68 -19.36 19.89 1.57
C ASN A 68 -18.26 20.94 1.86
N ARG A 69 -17.08 20.81 1.25
CA ARG A 69 -15.95 21.75 1.44
C ARG A 69 -16.04 22.95 0.52
N VAL A 70 -16.53 22.77 -0.70
CA VAL A 70 -16.85 23.87 -1.60
C VAL A 70 -18.35 24.17 -1.53
N LYS A 71 -18.72 25.32 -0.95
CA LYS A 71 -20.05 25.87 -1.23
C LYS A 71 -20.14 26.11 -2.75
N PRO A 72 -21.24 25.76 -3.43
CA PRO A 72 -21.45 26.21 -4.80
C PRO A 72 -21.39 27.73 -4.90
#